data_AF-A0A1G2MFV1-F1
#
_entry.id   AF-A0A1G2MFV1-F1
#
_cell.length_a   1.000
_cell.length_b   1.000
_cell.length_c   1.000
_cell.angle_alpha   90.00
_cell.angle_beta   90.00
_cell.angle_gamma   90.00
#
_symmetry.space_group_name_H-M   'P 1'
#
loop_
_entity.id
_entity.type
_entity.pdbx_description
1 polymer ?
#
loop_
_entity_poly.entity_id
_entity_poly.type
_entity_poly.pdbx_seq_one_letter_code
_entity_poly.pdbx_strand_id
1 'polypeptide(L)'
;MLTDKDIDKLTSVLATKNDLKELVEDVSSLKEVVQGLTTAVDGLAKVIDDLRIEYSAIKMQLSRHEEWIKEIAKKTGVKLKF
;
A
#
# COMPACT_ATOMS: atom_id res chain seq x y z
N MET A 1 -57.41 12.11 -6.72
CA MET A 1 -56.97 10.69 -6.77
C MET A 1 -55.88 10.60 -7.83
N LEU A 2 -54.83 9.83 -7.59
CA LEU A 2 -53.82 9.57 -8.63
C LEU A 2 -54.46 8.72 -9.73
N THR A 3 -54.10 8.99 -10.97
CA THR A 3 -54.49 8.16 -12.13
C THR A 3 -53.47 7.05 -12.35
N ASP A 4 -53.86 5.99 -13.06
CA ASP A 4 -52.94 4.89 -13.40
C ASP A 4 -51.69 5.39 -14.15
N LYS A 5 -51.85 6.41 -15.00
CA LYS A 5 -50.76 7.10 -15.68
C LYS A 5 -49.79 7.79 -14.72
N ASP A 6 -50.27 8.32 -13.60
CA ASP A 6 -49.44 8.92 -12.57
C ASP A 6 -48.65 7.84 -11.79
N ILE A 7 -49.25 6.67 -11.56
CA ILE A 7 -48.62 5.51 -10.90
C ILE A 7 -47.54 4.89 -11.80
N ASP A 8 -47.81 4.72 -13.10
CA ASP A 8 -46.84 4.20 -14.07
C ASP A 8 -45.62 5.12 -14.20
N LYS A 9 -45.85 6.44 -14.21
CA LYS A 9 -44.77 7.42 -14.26
C LYS A 9 -43.91 7.37 -12.99
N LEU A 10 -44.51 7.22 -11.82
CA LEU A 10 -43.79 7.10 -10.56
C LEU A 10 -43.01 5.78 -10.48
N THR A 11 -43.59 4.65 -10.88
CA THR A 11 -42.91 3.36 -10.87
C THR A 11 -41.76 3.28 -11.87
N SER A 12 -41.85 3.97 -13.01
CA SER A 12 -40.79 4.01 -14.02
C SER A 12 -39.48 4.68 -13.57
N VAL A 13 -39.52 5.48 -12.50
CA VAL A 13 -38.35 6.19 -11.96
C VAL A 13 -37.86 5.63 -10.63
N LEU A 14 -38.57 4.64 -10.06
CA LEU A 14 -38.18 3.97 -8.83
C LEU A 14 -37.26 2.80 -9.17
N ALA A 15 -36.13 2.72 -8.47
CA ALA A 15 -35.26 1.55 -8.54
C ALA A 15 -36.05 0.30 -8.15
N THR A 16 -35.89 -0.77 -8.93
CA THR A 16 -36.53 -2.04 -8.65
C THR A 16 -35.81 -2.76 -7.51
N LYS A 17 -36.45 -3.80 -6.96
CA LYS A 17 -35.81 -4.68 -5.98
C LYS A 17 -34.56 -5.37 -6.55
N ASN A 18 -34.53 -5.62 -7.86
CA ASN A 18 -33.38 -6.25 -8.52
C ASN A 18 -32.22 -5.25 -8.60
N ASP A 19 -32.49 -4.00 -8.99
CA ASP A 19 -31.48 -2.94 -9.04
C ASP A 19 -30.83 -2.73 -7.66
N LEU A 20 -31.63 -2.75 -6.59
CA LEU A 20 -31.10 -2.66 -5.23
C LEU A 20 -30.26 -3.89 -4.85
N LYS A 21 -30.65 -5.09 -5.30
CA LYS A 21 -29.90 -6.31 -5.04
C LYS A 21 -28.54 -6.30 -5.74
N GLU A 22 -28.51 -5.92 -7.01
CA GLU A 22 -27.27 -5.76 -7.79
C GLU A 22 -26.35 -4.73 -7.12
N LEU A 23 -26.89 -3.58 -6.68
CA LEU A 23 -26.09 -2.57 -5.97
C LEU A 23 -25.52 -3.10 -4.65
N VAL A 24 -26.28 -3.90 -3.90
CA VAL A 24 -25.80 -4.53 -2.65
C VAL A 24 -24.67 -5.53 -2.93
N GLU A 25 -24.77 -6.29 -4.01
CA GLU A 25 -23.72 -7.22 -4.46
C GLU A 25 -22.46 -6.44 -4.88
N ASP A 26 -22.60 -5.40 -5.70
CA ASP A 26 -21.48 -4.54 -6.12
C ASP A 26 -20.77 -3.88 -4.93
N VAL A 27 -21.54 -3.33 -3.98
CA VAL A 27 -20.99 -2.72 -2.76
C VAL A 27 -20.26 -3.75 -1.90
N SER A 28 -20.77 -4.99 -1.85
CA SER A 28 -20.12 -6.07 -1.12
C SER A 28 -18.80 -6.47 -1.77
N SER A 29 -18.76 -6.61 -3.10
CA SER A 29 -17.52 -6.88 -3.84
C SER A 29 -16.51 -5.74 -3.71
N LEU A 30 -16.95 -4.48 -3.75
CA LEU A 30 -16.08 -3.32 -3.50
C LEU A 30 -15.47 -3.35 -2.10
N LYS A 31 -16.24 -3.74 -1.08
CA LYS A 31 -15.74 -3.89 0.29
C LYS A 31 -14.63 -4.92 0.37
N GLU A 32 -14.77 -6.06 -0.32
CA GLU A 32 -13.73 -7.09 -0.36
C GLU A 32 -12.46 -6.59 -1.05
N VAL A 33 -12.59 -5.89 -2.18
CA VAL A 33 -11.45 -5.27 -2.88
C VAL A 33 -10.72 -4.26 -1.99
N VAL A 34 -11.45 -3.41 -1.25
CA VAL A 34 -10.87 -2.43 -0.32
C VAL A 34 -10.12 -3.12 0.83
N GLN A 35 -10.65 -4.22 1.36
CA GLN A 35 -9.97 -5.02 2.39
C GLN A 35 -8.68 -5.66 1.86
N GLY A 36 -8.73 -6.19 0.64
CA GLY A 36 -7.55 -6.72 -0.05
C GLY A 36 -6.48 -5.63 -0.26
N LEU A 37 -6.89 -4.44 -0.69
CA LEU A 37 -5.98 -3.31 -0.86
C LEU A 37 -5.36 -2.86 0.46
N THR A 38 -6.15 -2.78 1.53
CA THR A 38 -5.64 -2.44 2.88
C THR A 38 -4.55 -3.41 3.30
N THR A 39 -4.79 -4.72 3.15
CA THR A 39 -3.81 -5.77 3.47
C THR A 39 -2.54 -5.65 2.63
N ALA A 40 -2.68 -5.35 1.32
CA ALA A 40 -1.54 -5.17 0.44
C ALA A 40 -0.70 -3.93 0.83
N VAL A 41 -1.35 -2.83 1.21
CA VAL A 41 -0.69 -1.61 1.68
C VAL A 41 0.07 -1.87 2.99
N ASP A 42 -0.54 -2.56 3.94
CA ASP A 42 0.12 -2.94 5.20
C ASP A 42 1.36 -3.83 4.93
N GLY A 43 1.24 -4.77 3.99
CA GLY A 43 2.36 -5.60 3.55
C GLY A 43 3.51 -4.79 2.95
N LEU A 44 3.20 -3.80 2.10
CA LEU A 44 4.20 -2.89 1.53
C LEU A 44 4.86 -2.02 2.58
N ALA A 45 4.10 -1.50 3.55
CA ALA A 45 4.64 -0.70 4.65
C ALA A 45 5.67 -1.51 5.45
N LYS A 46 5.36 -2.78 5.76
CA LYS A 46 6.28 -3.68 6.45
C LYS A 46 7.59 -3.91 5.66
N VAL A 47 7.49 -4.17 4.35
CA VAL A 47 8.66 -4.36 3.49
C VAL A 47 9.55 -3.11 3.48
N ILE A 48 8.96 -1.91 3.46
CA ILE A 48 9.71 -0.65 3.51
C ILE A 48 10.45 -0.50 4.85
N ASP A 49 9.80 -0.83 5.96
CA ASP A 49 10.43 -0.78 7.29
C ASP A 49 11.59 -1.78 7.41
N ASP A 50 11.41 -3.01 6.92
CA ASP A 50 12.46 -4.03 6.91
C ASP A 50 13.67 -3.56 6.08
N LEU A 51 13.43 -3.03 4.86
CA LEU A 51 14.48 -2.45 4.01
C LEU A 51 15.22 -1.29 4.69
N ARG A 52 14.50 -0.43 5.41
CA ARG A 52 15.11 0.69 6.15
C ARG A 52 16.06 0.20 7.24
N ILE A 53 15.69 -0.86 7.96
CA ILE A 53 16.52 -1.48 9.00
C ILE A 53 17.78 -2.09 8.36
N GLU A 54 17.61 -2.87 7.29
CA GLU A 54 18.73 -3.48 6.55
C GLU A 54 19.70 -2.42 6.03
N TYR A 55 19.19 -1.35 5.42
CA TYR A 55 20.02 -0.27 4.91
C TYR A 55 20.81 0.44 6.01
N SER A 56 20.20 0.61 7.19
CA SER A 56 20.87 1.19 8.36
C SER A 56 22.02 0.28 8.85
N ALA A 57 21.80 -1.04 8.86
CA ALA A 57 22.83 -2.01 9.22
C ALA A 57 23.99 -2.02 8.20
N ILE A 58 23.68 -2.00 6.91
CA ILE A 58 24.68 -1.92 5.82
C ILE A 58 25.51 -0.65 5.94
N LYS A 59 24.87 0.49 6.17
CA LYS A 59 25.57 1.78 6.35
C LYS A 59 26.52 1.72 7.55
N MET A 60 26.09 1.13 8.67
CA MET A 60 26.95 0.97 9.84
C MET A 60 28.16 0.06 9.55
N GLN A 61 27.95 -1.04 8.82
CA GLN A 61 29.04 -1.93 8.40
C GLN A 61 30.02 -1.20 7.48
N LEU A 62 29.53 -0.44 6.50
CA LEU A 62 30.37 0.32 5.58
C LEU A 62 31.24 1.33 6.33
N SER A 63 30.65 2.10 7.26
CA SER A 63 31.42 3.03 8.10
C SER A 63 32.48 2.31 8.94
N ARG A 64 32.16 1.14 9.52
CA ARG A 64 33.16 0.34 10.26
C ARG A 64 34.30 -0.14 9.36
N HIS A 65 33.98 -0.62 8.16
CA HIS A 65 34.99 -1.06 7.20
C HIS A 65 35.87 0.11 6.75
N GLU A 66 35.30 1.28 6.51
CA GLU A 66 36.05 2.49 6.18
C GLU A 66 37.04 2.86 7.29
N GLU A 67 36.61 2.82 8.55
CA GLU A 67 37.50 3.07 9.69
C GLU A 67 38.60 2.02 9.82
N TRP A 68 38.28 0.74 9.60
CA TRP A 68 39.30 -0.32 9.57
C TRP A 68 40.33 -0.10 8.46
N ILE A 69 39.90 0.31 7.27
CA ILE A 69 40.79 0.63 6.15
C ILE A 69 41.71 1.80 6.50
N LYS A 70 41.18 2.87 7.10
CA LYS A 70 41.97 4.03 7.57
C LYS A 70 43.02 3.61 8.61
N GLU A 71 42.63 2.80 9.59
CA GLU A 71 43.55 2.32 10.63
C GLU A 71 44.65 1.41 10.07
N ILE A 72 44.31 0.52 9.12
CA ILE A 72 45.30 -0.32 8.44
C ILE A 72 46.26 0.54 7.61
N ALA A 73 45.74 1.49 6.84
CA ALA A 73 46.54 2.40 6.03
C ALA A 73 47.54 3.19 6.89
N LYS A 74 47.07 3.72 8.03
CA LYS A 74 47.91 4.43 9.02
C LYS A 74 49.04 3.54 9.57
N LYS A 75 48.75 2.27 9.87
CA LYS A 75 49.74 1.32 10.40
C LYS A 75 50.72 0.81 9.36
N THR A 76 50.30 0.71 8.10
CA THR A 76 51.11 0.17 7.00
C THR A 76 51.84 1.25 6.20
N GLY A 77 51.53 2.53 6.41
CA GLY A 77 52.10 3.64 5.65
C GLY A 77 51.55 3.77 4.23
N VAL A 78 50.49 3.02 3.89
CA VAL A 78 49.82 3.10 2.60
C VAL A 78 49.03 4.41 2.51
N LYS A 79 49.22 5.18 1.43
CA LYS A 79 48.42 6.37 1.16
C LYS A 79 47.12 5.98 0.47
N LEU A 80 45.99 6.22 1.12
CA LEU A 80 44.67 6.09 0.50
C LEU A 80 44.49 7.20 -0.54
N LYS A 81 44.05 6.83 -1.75
CA LYS A 81 43.64 7.77 -2.79
C LYS A 81 42.12 7.81 -2.80
N PHE A 82 41.57 9.02 -2.78
CA PHE A 82 40.14 9.28 -2.96
C PHE A 82 39.84 9.50 -4.44
#